data_AF-A0A2S7C8F9-F1
#
_entry.id   AF-A0A2S7C8F9-F1
#
_cell.length_a   1.000
_cell.length_b   1.000
_cell.length_c   1.000
_cell.angle_alpha   90.00
_cell.angle_beta   90.00
_cell.angle_gamma   90.00
#
_symmetry.space_group_name_H-M   'P 1'
#
loop_
_entity.id
_entity.type
_entity.pdbx_description
1 polymer ?
#
loop_
_entity_poly.entity_id
_entity_poly.type
_entity_poly.pdbx_seq_one_letter_code
_entity_poly.pdbx_strand_id
1 'polypeptide(L)'
;MNKLVMLCMALLLCALTACGDQSSRRAERGKPRVAITTQSVMIRRPPAANAEITPDGTLKIDDIALPQKEPTRAKLQLLFGHLQMLRQQAVNEAGADPEYKSIKLTATPEIQKLSGELLDEIPSLQPYRESFGNVQAERH
;
A
#
# COMPACT_ATOMS: atom_id res chain seq x y z
N MET A 1 -7.45 51.67 19.25
CA MET A 1 -7.28 50.31 19.79
C MET A 1 -7.87 49.20 18.89
N ASN A 2 -8.65 49.51 17.85
CA ASN A 2 -9.32 48.49 17.02
C ASN A 2 -8.44 47.87 15.90
N LYS A 3 -7.32 48.51 15.52
CA LYS A 3 -6.46 48.04 14.42
C LYS A 3 -5.58 46.83 14.80
N LEU A 4 -5.18 46.74 16.07
CA LEU A 4 -4.39 45.61 16.60
C LEU A 4 -5.25 44.33 16.73
N VAL A 5 -6.49 44.47 17.19
CA VAL A 5 -7.44 43.35 17.31
C VAL A 5 -7.76 42.76 15.93
N MET A 6 -7.91 43.61 14.91
CA MET A 6 -8.20 43.17 13.53
C MET A 6 -7.02 42.42 12.90
N LEU A 7 -5.78 42.82 13.21
CA LEU A 7 -4.57 42.13 12.74
C LEU A 7 -4.43 40.73 13.39
N CYS A 8 -4.72 40.60 14.68
CA CYS A 8 -4.70 39.32 15.38
C CYS A 8 -5.77 38.35 14.87
N MET A 9 -6.97 38.87 14.54
CA MET A 9 -8.05 38.07 13.94
C MET A 9 -7.68 37.56 12.54
N ALA A 10 -7.02 38.40 11.72
CA ALA A 10 -6.56 37.98 10.39
C ALA A 10 -5.48 36.89 10.46
N LEU A 11 -4.54 36.98 11.41
CA LEU A 11 -3.50 35.97 11.62
C LEU A 11 -4.06 34.61 12.07
N LEU A 12 -5.11 34.61 12.90
CA LEU A 12 -5.79 33.38 13.33
C LEU A 12 -6.53 32.67 12.19
N LEU A 13 -7.10 33.43 11.24
CA LEU A 13 -7.80 32.87 10.07
C LEU A 13 -6.84 32.21 9.07
N CYS A 14 -5.61 32.72 8.93
CA CYS A 14 -4.59 32.10 8.07
C CYS A 14 -4.02 30.79 8.65
N ALA A 15 -4.03 30.61 9.97
CA ALA A 15 -3.54 29.38 10.59
C ALA A 15 -4.49 28.18 10.40
N LEU A 16 -5.79 28.42 10.23
CA LEU A 16 -6.80 27.37 10.09
C LEU A 16 -6.85 26.75 8.69
N THR A 17 -6.46 27.49 7.64
CA THR A 17 -6.48 26.99 6.25
C THR A 17 -5.26 26.15 5.90
N ALA A 18 -4.15 26.28 6.64
CA ALA A 18 -2.94 25.48 6.42
C ALA A 18 -3.05 24.02 6.91
N CYS A 19 -4.02 23.71 7.77
CA CYS A 19 -4.22 22.35 8.30
C CYS A 19 -5.18 21.48 7.45
N GLY A 20 -5.90 22.06 6.49
CA GLY A 20 -6.89 21.34 5.68
C GLY A 20 -6.28 20.26 4.78
N ASP A 21 -5.18 20.59 4.09
CA ASP A 21 -4.54 19.70 3.10
C ASP A 21 -3.81 18.49 3.74
N GLN A 22 -3.48 18.57 5.03
CA GLN A 22 -2.90 17.41 5.73
C GLN A 22 -3.91 16.30 5.97
N SER A 23 -5.19 16.64 6.20
CA SER A 23 -6.24 15.68 6.52
C SER A 23 -6.60 14.78 5.34
N SER A 24 -6.71 15.34 4.13
CA SER A 24 -6.98 14.61 2.88
C SER A 24 -5.82 13.69 2.50
N ARG A 25 -4.58 14.20 2.55
CA ARG A 25 -3.36 13.39 2.31
C ARG A 25 -3.18 12.28 3.35
N ARG A 26 -3.58 12.52 4.61
CA ARG A 26 -3.58 11.50 5.67
C ARG A 26 -4.66 10.43 5.43
N ALA A 27 -5.85 10.83 4.98
CA ALA A 27 -6.93 9.91 4.66
C ALA A 27 -6.59 9.00 3.46
N GLU A 28 -5.88 9.51 2.45
CA GLU A 28 -5.43 8.67 1.32
C GLU A 28 -4.32 7.69 1.69
N ARG A 29 -3.39 8.10 2.56
CA ARG A 29 -2.35 7.20 3.11
C ARG A 29 -2.91 6.12 4.04
N GLY A 30 -4.11 6.33 4.57
CA GLY A 30 -4.79 5.43 5.49
C GLY A 30 -5.55 4.27 4.82
N LYS A 31 -5.68 4.27 3.48
CA LYS A 31 -6.51 3.27 2.78
C LYS A 31 -5.81 1.91 2.72
N PRO A 32 -6.52 0.81 3.00
CA PRO A 32 -5.99 -0.53 2.76
C PRO A 32 -5.56 -0.69 1.30
N ARG A 33 -4.35 -1.21 1.08
CA ARG A 33 -3.80 -1.39 -0.26
C ARG A 33 -2.66 -2.39 -0.29
N VAL A 34 -2.48 -3.03 -1.45
CA VAL A 34 -1.25 -3.74 -1.81
C VAL A 34 -0.40 -2.79 -2.65
N ALA A 35 0.76 -2.42 -2.16
CA ALA A 35 1.75 -1.61 -2.86
C ALA A 35 2.91 -2.51 -3.30
N ILE A 36 3.08 -2.66 -4.61
CA ILE A 36 4.13 -3.47 -5.21
C ILE A 36 5.32 -2.53 -5.47
N THR A 37 6.41 -2.74 -4.74
CA THR A 37 7.66 -2.01 -4.93
C THR A 37 8.64 -2.87 -5.73
N THR A 38 9.79 -2.31 -6.07
CA THR A 38 10.86 -3.06 -6.77
C THR A 38 11.44 -4.21 -5.94
N GLN A 39 11.38 -4.14 -4.61
CA GLN A 39 12.04 -5.10 -3.72
C GLN A 39 11.06 -6.00 -2.96
N SER A 40 9.85 -5.52 -2.71
CA SER A 40 8.86 -6.24 -1.91
C SER A 40 7.42 -5.87 -2.27
N VAL A 41 6.48 -6.71 -1.83
CA VAL A 41 5.04 -6.44 -1.88
C VAL A 41 4.59 -6.04 -0.48
N MET A 42 4.23 -4.77 -0.30
CA MET A 42 3.75 -4.23 0.96
C MET A 42 2.23 -4.28 1.02
N ILE A 43 1.68 -4.90 2.06
CA ILE A 43 0.24 -5.01 2.29
C ILE A 43 -0.10 -4.14 3.50
N ARG A 44 -0.73 -2.99 3.23
CA ARG A 44 -1.05 -2.00 4.25
C ARG A 44 -2.52 -2.11 4.63
N ARG A 45 -2.80 -2.12 5.93
CA ARG A 45 -4.16 -2.08 6.47
C ARG A 45 -4.21 -1.31 7.78
N PRO A 46 -4.28 0.03 7.77
CA PRO A 46 -4.42 0.80 8.99
C PRO A 46 -5.73 0.44 9.73
N PRO A 47 -5.73 0.33 11.07
CA PRO A 47 -4.62 0.58 12.00
C PRO A 47 -3.74 -0.65 12.30
N ALA A 48 -3.93 -1.77 11.60
CA ALA A 48 -3.06 -2.94 11.77
C ALA A 48 -1.63 -2.67 11.27
N ALA A 49 -0.70 -3.50 11.74
CA ALA A 49 0.67 -3.52 11.26
C ALA A 49 0.72 -3.70 9.73
N ASN A 50 1.84 -3.33 9.11
CA ASN A 50 2.05 -3.62 7.70
C ASN A 50 2.56 -5.05 7.55
N ALA A 51 2.03 -5.76 6.54
CA ALA A 51 2.62 -7.01 6.10
C ALA A 51 3.51 -6.79 4.88
N GLU A 52 4.51 -7.63 4.71
CA GLU A 52 5.45 -7.60 3.60
C GLU A 52 5.65 -9.02 3.06
N ILE A 53 5.62 -9.18 1.74
CA ILE A 53 6.07 -10.40 1.06
C ILE A 53 7.36 -10.08 0.31
N THR A 54 8.42 -10.82 0.62
CA THR A 54 9.74 -10.68 -0.01
C THR A 54 9.92 -11.69 -1.17
N PRO A 55 10.95 -11.52 -2.03
CA PRO A 55 11.13 -12.34 -3.23
C PRO A 55 11.36 -13.84 -2.98
N ASP A 56 11.83 -14.19 -1.79
CA ASP A 56 12.04 -15.57 -1.32
C ASP A 56 10.76 -16.23 -0.77
N GLY A 57 9.63 -15.51 -0.79
CA GLY A 57 8.36 -15.95 -0.24
C GLY A 57 8.26 -15.81 1.28
N THR A 58 9.19 -15.10 1.93
CA THR A 58 9.07 -14.78 3.35
C THR A 58 7.94 -13.77 3.56
N LEU A 59 7.03 -14.09 4.48
CA LEU A 59 5.99 -13.18 4.95
C LEU A 59 6.47 -12.52 6.25
N LYS A 60 6.43 -11.20 6.31
CA LYS A 60 6.67 -10.44 7.53
C LYS A 60 5.42 -9.66 7.94
N ILE A 61 5.25 -9.45 9.24
CA ILE A 61 4.30 -8.48 9.79
C ILE A 61 5.08 -7.63 10.80
N ASP A 62 5.07 -6.32 10.61
CA ASP A 62 5.84 -5.38 11.46
C ASP A 62 7.33 -5.75 11.56
N ASP A 63 7.95 -6.05 10.40
CA ASP A 63 9.34 -6.52 10.27
C ASP A 63 9.66 -7.87 10.94
N ILE A 64 8.68 -8.53 11.56
CA ILE A 64 8.83 -9.87 12.14
C ILE A 64 8.49 -10.91 11.08
N ALA A 65 9.47 -11.75 10.72
CA ALA A 65 9.25 -12.88 9.83
C ALA A 65 8.33 -13.93 10.45
N LEU A 66 7.29 -14.32 9.73
CA LEU A 66 6.36 -15.38 10.09
C LEU A 66 6.74 -16.67 9.35
N PRO A 67 7.28 -17.69 10.04
CA PRO A 67 7.66 -18.93 9.40
C PRO A 67 6.47 -19.59 8.72
N GLN A 68 6.61 -19.89 7.43
CA GLN A 68 5.60 -20.60 6.65
C GLN A 68 6.09 -22.01 6.34
N LYS A 69 5.13 -22.93 6.15
CA LYS A 69 5.43 -24.24 5.57
C LYS A 69 5.92 -24.05 4.13
N GLU A 70 6.78 -24.95 3.69
CA GLU A 70 7.40 -24.92 2.35
C GLU A 70 6.39 -24.74 1.19
N PRO A 71 5.24 -25.44 1.13
CA PRO A 71 4.25 -25.20 0.07
C PRO A 71 3.62 -23.80 0.11
N THR A 72 3.32 -23.27 1.30
CA THR A 72 2.75 -21.93 1.47
C THR A 72 3.78 -20.85 1.11
N ARG A 73 5.06 -21.06 1.45
CA ARG A 73 6.16 -20.17 1.04
C ARG A 73 6.29 -20.14 -0.49
N ALA A 74 6.19 -21.30 -1.16
CA ALA A 74 6.21 -21.35 -2.62
C ALA A 74 5.02 -20.59 -3.25
N LYS A 75 3.83 -20.66 -2.65
CA LYS A 75 2.67 -19.84 -3.09
C LYS A 75 2.90 -18.34 -2.91
N LEU A 76 3.48 -17.92 -1.77
CA LEU A 76 3.85 -16.52 -1.54
C LEU A 76 4.85 -16.03 -2.58
N GLN A 77 5.86 -16.84 -2.90
CA GLN A 77 6.84 -16.53 -3.94
C GLN A 77 6.19 -16.44 -5.33
N LEU A 78 5.24 -17.33 -5.65
CA LEU A 78 4.50 -17.30 -6.90
C LEU A 78 3.63 -16.04 -7.01
N LEU A 79 2.91 -15.69 -5.95
CA LEU A 79 2.13 -14.46 -5.88
C LEU A 79 3.03 -13.23 -6.06
N PHE A 80 4.18 -13.20 -5.40
CA PHE A 80 5.18 -12.14 -5.56
C PHE A 80 5.59 -12.00 -7.03
N GLY A 81 5.93 -13.10 -7.70
CA GLY A 81 6.32 -13.09 -9.11
C GLY A 81 5.23 -12.53 -10.02
N HIS A 82 3.97 -12.97 -9.86
CA HIS A 82 2.85 -12.44 -10.65
C HIS A 82 2.63 -10.94 -10.43
N LEU A 83 2.70 -10.48 -9.18
CA LEU A 83 2.56 -9.06 -8.85
C LEU A 83 3.70 -8.23 -9.45
N GLN A 84 4.94 -8.72 -9.40
CA GLN A 84 6.08 -8.02 -9.99
C GLN A 84 5.98 -7.93 -11.52
N MET A 85 5.55 -8.99 -12.19
CA MET A 85 5.31 -8.96 -13.64
C MET A 85 4.25 -7.92 -14.00
N LEU A 86 3.12 -7.91 -13.27
CA LEU A 86 2.04 -6.95 -13.49
C LEU A 86 2.52 -5.51 -13.26
N ARG A 87 3.28 -5.28 -12.19
CA ARG A 87 3.91 -3.98 -11.93
C ARG A 87 4.83 -3.56 -13.08
N GLN A 88 5.69 -4.45 -13.57
CA GLN A 88 6.66 -4.10 -14.60
C GLN A 88 5.97 -3.75 -15.92
N GLN A 89 4.92 -4.49 -16.29
CA GLN A 89 4.10 -4.19 -17.46
C GLN A 89 3.48 -2.79 -17.34
N ALA A 90 2.81 -2.51 -16.23
CA ALA A 90 2.16 -1.21 -16.02
C ALA A 90 3.14 -0.03 -16.02
N VAL A 91 4.32 -0.18 -15.43
CA VAL A 91 5.34 0.88 -15.43
C VAL A 91 5.94 1.08 -16.81
N ASN A 92 6.15 0.01 -17.59
CA ASN A 92 6.63 0.12 -18.96
C ASN A 92 5.61 0.85 -19.85
N GLU A 93 4.31 0.57 -19.67
CA GLU A 93 3.23 1.19 -20.44
C GLU A 93 3.01 2.67 -20.07
N ALA A 94 3.13 3.02 -18.79
CA ALA A 94 2.88 4.38 -18.31
C ALA A 94 4.02 5.38 -18.59
N GLY A 95 5.18 4.93 -19.05
CA GLY A 95 6.33 5.78 -19.39
C GLY A 95 7.04 6.39 -18.18
N ALA A 96 7.76 7.49 -18.39
CA ALA A 96 8.45 8.22 -17.31
C ALA A 96 7.48 9.12 -16.54
N ASP A 97 7.66 9.23 -15.22
CA ASP A 97 6.86 10.11 -14.36
C ASP A 97 7.74 10.77 -13.30
N PRO A 98 7.98 12.09 -13.39
CA PRO A 98 8.82 12.80 -12.44
C PRO A 98 8.21 12.90 -11.03
N GLU A 99 6.91 12.64 -10.87
CA GLU A 99 6.23 12.64 -9.57
C GLU A 99 6.13 11.24 -8.94
N TYR A 100 6.59 10.18 -9.63
CA TYR A 100 6.57 8.79 -9.17
C TYR A 100 5.21 8.34 -8.61
N LYS A 101 4.10 8.77 -9.22
CA LYS A 101 2.76 8.44 -8.74
C LYS A 101 2.49 6.94 -8.90
N SER A 102 1.95 6.32 -7.87
CA SER A 102 1.54 4.92 -7.91
C SER A 102 0.47 4.69 -8.99
N ILE A 103 0.58 3.60 -9.73
CA ILE A 103 -0.37 3.22 -10.78
C ILE A 103 -1.36 2.22 -10.18
N LYS A 104 -2.66 2.51 -10.26
CA LYS A 104 -3.70 1.55 -9.84
C LYS A 104 -3.73 0.37 -10.81
N LEU A 105 -3.71 -0.85 -10.28
CA LEU A 105 -3.70 -2.08 -11.06
C LEU A 105 -5.01 -2.84 -10.89
N THR A 106 -5.37 -3.59 -11.92
CA THR A 106 -6.40 -4.62 -11.86
C THR A 106 -5.73 -5.97 -11.69
N ALA A 107 -5.99 -6.66 -10.58
CA ALA A 107 -5.44 -7.99 -10.34
C ALA A 107 -5.98 -8.99 -11.37
N THR A 108 -5.09 -9.82 -11.94
CA THR A 108 -5.50 -10.90 -12.85
C THR A 108 -6.25 -12.00 -12.10
N PRO A 109 -7.01 -12.88 -12.79
CA PRO A 109 -7.68 -14.01 -12.16
C PRO A 109 -6.73 -14.92 -11.35
N GLU A 110 -5.49 -15.11 -11.82
CA GLU A 110 -4.47 -15.90 -11.14
C GLU A 110 -4.03 -15.25 -9.82
N ILE A 111 -3.81 -13.93 -9.82
CA ILE A 111 -3.48 -13.16 -8.61
C ILE A 111 -4.63 -13.23 -7.61
N GLN A 112 -5.87 -13.06 -8.07
CA GLN A 112 -7.06 -13.14 -7.22
C GLN A 112 -7.21 -14.53 -6.59
N LYS A 113 -7.01 -15.59 -7.37
CA LYS A 113 -7.03 -16.98 -6.87
C LYS A 113 -5.94 -17.21 -5.82
N LEU A 114 -4.68 -16.89 -6.14
CA LEU A 114 -3.55 -17.12 -5.23
C LEU A 114 -3.67 -16.31 -3.94
N SER A 115 -4.08 -15.05 -4.03
CA SER A 115 -4.33 -14.22 -2.85
C SER A 115 -5.46 -14.76 -1.99
N GLY A 116 -6.55 -15.25 -2.59
CA GLY A 116 -7.64 -15.93 -1.88
C GLY A 116 -7.16 -17.17 -1.13
N GLU A 117 -6.43 -18.06 -1.80
CA GLU A 117 -5.85 -19.26 -1.17
C GLU A 117 -4.91 -18.91 -0.01
N LEU A 118 -4.03 -17.92 -0.19
CA LEU A 118 -3.10 -17.49 0.85
C LEU A 118 -3.80 -16.82 2.04
N LEU A 119 -4.86 -16.06 1.80
CA LEU A 119 -5.69 -15.51 2.88
C LEU A 119 -6.31 -16.63 3.71
N ASP A 120 -6.82 -17.68 3.06
CA ASP A 120 -7.47 -18.81 3.73
C ASP A 120 -6.45 -19.72 4.46
N GLU A 121 -5.24 -19.90 3.91
CA GLU A 121 -4.17 -20.71 4.51
C GLU A 121 -3.41 -20.01 5.65
N ILE A 122 -3.29 -18.67 5.61
CA ILE A 122 -2.49 -17.90 6.56
C ILE A 122 -3.42 -17.01 7.40
N PRO A 123 -3.80 -17.44 8.62
CA PRO A 123 -4.74 -16.70 9.46
C PRO A 123 -4.30 -15.26 9.77
N SER A 124 -2.99 -15.02 9.88
CA SER A 124 -2.44 -13.67 10.12
C SER A 124 -2.64 -12.71 8.94
N LEU A 125 -2.95 -13.20 7.73
CA LEU A 125 -3.26 -12.38 6.56
C LEU A 125 -4.75 -12.04 6.43
N GLN A 126 -5.66 -12.75 7.09
CA GLN A 126 -7.12 -12.47 7.00
C GLN A 126 -7.49 -10.99 7.25
N PRO A 127 -6.89 -10.27 8.22
CA PRO A 127 -7.17 -8.85 8.43
C PRO A 127 -6.89 -7.97 7.20
N TYR A 128 -6.06 -8.43 6.27
CA TYR A 128 -5.61 -7.66 5.12
C TYR A 128 -6.44 -7.91 3.86
N ARG A 129 -7.49 -8.74 3.91
CA ARG A 129 -8.33 -9.10 2.75
C ARG A 129 -8.76 -7.89 1.91
N GLU A 130 -9.18 -6.80 2.55
CA GLU A 130 -9.61 -5.56 1.86
C GLU A 130 -8.48 -4.91 1.05
N SER A 131 -7.22 -5.06 1.48
CA SER A 131 -6.05 -4.49 0.82
C SER A 131 -5.88 -5.03 -0.61
N PHE A 132 -6.22 -6.30 -0.82
CA PHE A 132 -6.14 -6.94 -2.14
C PHE A 132 -7.17 -6.41 -3.14
N GLY A 133 -8.19 -5.66 -2.68
CA GLY A 133 -9.10 -4.92 -3.56
C GLY A 133 -8.51 -3.63 -4.14
N ASN A 134 -7.32 -3.22 -3.68
CA ASN A 134 -6.66 -1.99 -4.08
C ASN A 134 -5.16 -2.25 -4.31
N VAL A 135 -4.85 -2.84 -5.48
CA VAL A 135 -3.48 -3.15 -5.89
C VAL A 135 -2.88 -1.95 -6.62
N GLN A 136 -1.66 -1.58 -6.27
CA GLN A 136 -0.95 -0.43 -6.81
C GLN A 136 0.50 -0.80 -7.14
N ALA A 137 0.95 -0.41 -8.34
CA ALA A 137 2.36 -0.45 -8.70
C ALA A 137 3.03 0.86 -8.29
N GLU A 138 4.06 0.75 -7.46
CA GLU A 138 4.93 1.87 -7.16
C GLU A 138 5.96 2.03 -8.29
N ARG A 139 6.34 3.27 -8.63
CA ARG A 139 7.24 3.58 -9.77
C ARG A 139 8.72 3.75 -9.38
N HIS A 140 9.04 3.64 -8.09
CA HIS A 140 10.40 3.76 -7.54
C HIS A 140 11.15 2.43 -7.51
#